data_AF-A0A9U5GQU6-F1
#
_entry.id   AF-A0A9U5GQU6-F1
#
_cell.length_a   1.000
_cell.length_b   1.000
_cell.length_c   1.000
_cell.angle_alpha   90.00
_cell.angle_beta   90.00
_cell.angle_gamma   90.00
#
_symmetry.space_group_name_H-M   'P 1'
#
loop_
_entity.id
_entity.type
_entity.pdbx_description
1 polymer ?
#
loop_
_entity_poly.entity_id
_entity_poly.type
_entity_poly.pdbx_seq_one_letter_code
_entity_poly.pdbx_strand_id
1 'polypeptide(L)'
;LIQPGRPMQNGYIESFNGRFRDECLNEHWFENLQQARQVIAAWRRDYNEVRPHGSIGRVPPAQFAEQHCRHAGDAARHLTPASNEIQ
;
A
#
# COMPACT_ATOMS: atom_id res chain seq x y z
N LEU A 1 -11.54 -6.53 -0.46
CA LEU A 1 -11.86 -7.40 0.69
C LEU A 1 -11.33 -8.80 0.40
N ILE A 2 -10.59 -9.42 1.31
CA ILE A 2 -10.17 -10.84 1.18
C ILE A 2 -11.39 -11.70 1.53
N GLN A 3 -11.77 -12.61 0.64
CA GLN A 3 -12.92 -13.48 0.83
C GLN A 3 -12.52 -14.72 1.65
N PRO A 4 -13.31 -15.10 2.67
CA PRO A 4 -13.12 -16.37 3.36
C PRO A 4 -13.10 -17.54 2.36
N GLY A 5 -12.14 -18.45 2.49
CA GLY A 5 -12.02 -19.62 1.62
C GLY A 5 -11.33 -19.40 0.27
N ARG A 6 -10.76 -18.21 -0.01
CA ARG A 6 -9.96 -17.95 -1.22
C ARG A 6 -8.49 -17.67 -0.89
N PRO A 7 -7.67 -18.72 -0.65
CA PRO A 7 -6.27 -18.56 -0.25
C PRO A 7 -5.43 -17.78 -1.27
N MET A 8 -5.78 -17.86 -2.54
CA MET A 8 -5.10 -17.12 -3.61
C MET A 8 -5.18 -15.59 -3.46
N GLN A 9 -6.12 -15.06 -2.67
CA GLN A 9 -6.23 -13.63 -2.39
C GLN A 9 -5.24 -13.15 -1.31
N ASN A 10 -4.53 -14.06 -0.64
CA ASN A 10 -3.56 -13.73 0.41
C ASN A 10 -2.15 -13.44 -0.12
N GLY A 11 -1.86 -13.76 -1.39
CA GLY A 11 -0.49 -13.75 -1.93
C GLY A 11 0.25 -12.43 -1.79
N TYR A 12 -0.45 -11.29 -1.84
CA TYR A 12 0.15 -9.97 -1.60
C TYR A 12 0.59 -9.80 -0.14
N ILE A 13 -0.28 -10.14 0.82
CA ILE A 13 0.04 -10.02 2.26
C ILE A 13 1.14 -11.02 2.64
N GLU A 14 1.12 -12.21 2.07
CA GLU A 14 2.18 -13.21 2.27
C GLU A 14 3.52 -12.69 1.77
N SER A 15 3.55 -12.11 0.56
CA SER A 15 4.77 -11.52 -0.02
C SER A 15 5.28 -10.33 0.81
N PHE A 16 4.37 -9.49 1.33
CA PHE A 16 4.73 -8.39 2.23
C PHE A 16 5.34 -8.93 3.54
N ASN A 17 4.66 -9.87 4.19
CA ASN A 17 5.12 -10.43 5.47
C ASN A 17 6.46 -11.16 5.34
N GLY A 18 6.68 -11.87 4.22
CA GLY A 18 7.96 -12.49 3.92
C GLY A 18 9.08 -11.46 3.85
N ARG A 19 8.93 -10.42 3.01
CA ARG A 19 9.93 -9.35 2.89
C ARG A 19 10.16 -8.61 4.20
N PHE A 20 9.10 -8.31 4.95
CA PHE A 20 9.25 -7.64 6.24
C PHE A 20 10.06 -8.48 7.23
N ARG A 21 9.84 -9.80 7.27
CA ARG A 21 10.63 -10.69 8.11
C ARG A 21 12.09 -10.72 7.65
N ASP A 22 12.32 -10.99 6.38
CA ASP A 22 13.67 -11.25 5.87
C ASP A 22 14.53 -9.98 5.79
N GLU A 23 13.94 -8.84 5.40
CA GLU A 23 14.69 -7.61 5.13
C GLU A 23 14.67 -6.63 6.31
N CYS A 24 13.73 -6.76 7.27
CA CYS A 24 13.65 -5.87 8.42
C CYS A 24 13.95 -6.60 9.72
N LEU A 25 13.16 -7.62 10.07
CA LEU A 25 13.21 -8.20 11.41
C LEU A 25 14.44 -9.08 11.62
N ASN A 26 14.83 -9.86 10.61
CA ASN A 26 15.98 -10.76 10.70
C ASN A 26 17.33 -10.02 10.62
N GLU A 27 17.36 -8.85 9.97
CA GLU A 27 18.58 -8.05 9.79
C GLU A 27 18.94 -7.21 11.03
N HIS A 28 18.05 -7.09 12.01
CA HIS A 28 18.24 -6.20 13.16
C HIS A 28 18.11 -6.94 14.49
N TRP A 29 19.10 -6.75 15.36
CA TRP A 29 18.95 -7.08 16.78
C TRP A 29 18.37 -5.86 17.51
N PHE A 30 17.27 -6.05 18.25
CA PHE A 30 16.62 -4.98 18.99
C PHE A 30 16.99 -5.04 20.47
N GLU A 31 17.58 -3.96 20.97
CA GLU A 31 17.94 -3.81 22.38
C GLU A 31 16.73 -3.39 23.22
N ASN A 32 15.79 -2.65 22.61
CA ASN A 32 14.57 -2.20 23.26
C ASN A 32 13.44 -1.91 22.25
N LEU A 33 12.22 -1.72 22.78
CA LEU A 33 11.03 -1.44 21.97
C LEU A 33 11.10 -0.11 21.21
N GLN A 34 11.74 0.91 21.76
CA GLN A 34 11.84 2.21 21.09
C GLN A 34 12.65 2.10 19.80
N GLN A 35 13.81 1.42 19.87
CA GLN A 35 14.65 1.12 18.70
C GLN A 35 13.88 0.29 17.67
N ALA A 36 13.19 -0.78 18.11
CA ALA A 36 12.39 -1.61 17.22
C ALA A 36 11.35 -0.78 16.45
N ARG A 37 10.63 0.11 17.13
CA ARG A 37 9.63 0.95 16.45
C ARG A 37 10.26 1.93 15.46
N GLN A 38 11.43 2.47 15.75
CA GLN A 38 12.13 3.39 14.84
C GLN A 38 12.55 2.65 13.56
N VAL A 39 13.19 1.49 13.70
CA VAL A 39 13.62 0.65 12.57
C VAL A 39 12.42 0.23 11.72
N ILE A 40 11.37 -0.29 12.35
CA ILE A 40 10.14 -0.71 11.65
C ILE A 40 9.48 0.47 10.93
N ALA A 41 9.44 1.65 11.56
CA ALA A 41 8.87 2.84 10.94
C ALA A 41 9.69 3.31 9.72
N ALA A 42 11.01 3.24 9.80
CA ALA A 42 11.90 3.55 8.68
C ALA A 42 11.73 2.56 7.53
N TRP A 43 11.75 1.26 7.82
CA TRP A 43 11.55 0.21 6.82
C TRP A 43 10.17 0.33 6.13
N ARG A 44 9.11 0.57 6.92
CA ARG A 44 7.76 0.79 6.37
C ARG A 44 7.71 1.99 5.42
N ARG A 45 8.42 3.07 5.75
CA ARG A 45 8.49 4.26 4.89
C ARG A 45 9.19 3.93 3.58
N ASP A 46 10.35 3.29 3.65
CA ASP A 46 11.09 2.86 2.46
C ASP A 46 10.23 1.96 1.54
N TYR A 47 9.60 0.94 2.12
CA TYR A 47 8.74 0.01 1.37
C TYR A 47 7.57 0.72 0.65
N ASN A 48 6.93 1.68 1.32
CA ASN A 48 5.73 2.36 0.83
C ASN A 48 6.02 3.56 -0.08
N GLU A 49 7.11 4.29 0.14
CA GLU A 49 7.36 5.58 -0.51
C GLU A 49 8.50 5.53 -1.51
N VAL A 50 9.45 4.60 -1.37
CA VAL A 50 10.68 4.58 -2.17
C VAL A 50 10.74 3.35 -3.09
N ARG A 51 10.38 2.17 -2.57
CA ARG A 51 10.67 0.91 -3.27
C ARG A 51 9.69 0.66 -4.44
N PRO A 52 10.19 0.45 -5.68
CA PRO A 52 9.32 0.12 -6.80
C PRO A 52 8.87 -1.35 -6.78
N HIS A 53 7.57 -1.61 -6.99
CA HIS A 53 7.02 -2.98 -6.98
C HIS A 53 6.52 -3.41 -8.35
N GLY A 54 7.00 -4.57 -8.83
CA GLY A 54 6.67 -5.07 -10.16
C GLY A 54 5.18 -5.36 -10.38
N SER A 55 4.46 -5.77 -9.33
CA SER A 55 3.02 -6.06 -9.39
C SER A 55 2.14 -4.84 -9.65
N ILE A 56 2.66 -3.63 -9.39
CA ILE A 56 1.94 -2.36 -9.56
C ILE A 56 2.64 -1.45 -10.58
N GLY A 57 3.31 -2.02 -11.57
CA GLY A 57 3.92 -1.23 -12.66
C GLY A 57 5.25 -0.57 -12.30
N ARG A 58 5.98 -1.12 -11.32
CA ARG A 58 7.30 -0.63 -10.87
C ARG A 58 7.27 0.77 -10.26
N VAL A 59 6.17 1.17 -9.63
CA VAL A 59 6.09 2.38 -8.79
C VAL A 59 6.03 2.00 -7.30
N PRO A 60 6.31 2.94 -6.39
CA PRO A 60 6.07 2.75 -4.97
C PRO A 60 4.57 2.59 -4.64
N PRO A 61 4.20 1.86 -3.59
CA PRO A 61 2.81 1.63 -3.22
C PRO A 61 2.05 2.93 -2.93
N ALA A 62 2.69 3.92 -2.33
CA ALA A 62 2.09 5.24 -2.08
C ALA A 62 1.66 5.91 -3.39
N GLN A 63 2.53 5.90 -4.40
CA GLN A 63 2.22 6.48 -5.71
C GLN A 63 1.05 5.74 -6.39
N PHE A 64 1.04 4.41 -6.34
CA PHE A 64 -0.08 3.62 -6.86
C PHE A 64 -1.39 3.97 -6.15
N ALA A 65 -1.37 4.09 -4.81
CA ALA A 65 -2.54 4.46 -4.02
C ALA A 65 -3.03 5.88 -4.36
N GLU A 66 -2.13 6.86 -4.50
CA GLU A 66 -2.47 8.22 -4.93
C GLU A 66 -3.15 8.23 -6.30
N GLN A 67 -2.58 7.51 -7.28
CA GLN A 67 -3.17 7.38 -8.60
C GLN A 67 -4.57 6.77 -8.50
N HIS A 68 -4.72 5.66 -7.79
CA HIS A 68 -6.01 4.98 -7.65
C HIS A 68 -7.06 5.84 -6.94
N CYS A 69 -6.68 6.62 -5.93
CA CYS A 69 -7.55 7.59 -5.26
C CYS A 69 -7.97 8.73 -6.20
N ARG A 70 -7.07 9.23 -7.05
CA ARG A 70 -7.40 10.26 -8.07
C ARG A 70 -8.43 9.73 -9.06
N HIS A 71 -8.20 8.55 -9.63
CA HIS A 71 -9.14 7.92 -10.57
C HIS A 71 -10.51 7.65 -9.93
N ALA A 72 -10.55 7.22 -8.67
CA ALA A 72 -11.82 7.05 -7.94
C ALA A 72 -12.55 8.39 -7.73
N GLY A 73 -11.82 9.47 -7.44
CA GLY A 73 -12.36 10.82 -7.33
C GLY A 73 -12.88 11.37 -8.66
N ASP A 74 -12.17 11.12 -9.76
CA ASP A 74 -12.57 11.54 -11.10
C ASP A 74 -13.78 10.76 -11.62
N ALA A 75 -13.87 9.45 -11.32
CA ALA A 75 -15.07 8.65 -11.57
C ALA A 75 -16.28 9.18 -10.79
N ALA A 76 -16.09 9.62 -9.54
CA ALA A 76 -17.15 10.24 -8.73
C ALA A 76 -17.60 11.60 -9.30
N ARG A 77 -16.68 12.39 -9.88
CA ARG A 77 -16.98 13.68 -10.54
C ARG A 77 -17.73 13.51 -11.87
N HIS A 78 -17.48 12.42 -12.61
CA HIS A 78 -18.19 12.14 -13.86
C HIS A 78 -19.61 11.57 -13.67
N LEU A 79 -19.96 11.15 -12.44
CA LEU A 79 -21.28 10.60 -12.10
C LEU A 79 -22.26 11.63 -11.53
N THR A 80 -21.91 12.92 -11.47
CA THR A 80 -22.89 14.00 -11.25
C THR A 80 -23.42 14.47 -12.61
N PRO A 81 -24.69 14.19 -12.98
CA PRO A 81 -25.33 14.99 -14.00
C PRO A 81 -25.48 16.40 -13.42
N ALA A 82 -25.02 17.41 -14.16
CA ALA A 82 -25.36 18.78 -13.86
C ALA A 82 -26.90 18.91 -13.91
N SER A 83 -27.52 18.95 -12.73
CA SER A 83 -28.93 19.29 -12.62
C SER A 83 -29.10 20.76 -13.00
N ASN A 84 -29.87 20.95 -14.08
CA ASN A 84 -30.74 22.09 -14.37
C ASN A 84 -30.14 23.50 -14.22
N GLU A 85 -29.83 24.11 -15.37
CA GLU A 85 -30.06 25.55 -15.53
C GLU A 85 -31.34 25.79 -16.35
N ILE A 86 -32.12 26.71 -15.81
CA ILE A 86 -33.46 27.19 -16.16
C ILE A 86 -33.51 27.81 -17.56
N GLN A 87 -34.52 27.45 -18.36
CA GLN A 87 -35.34 28.37 -19.17
C GLN A 87 -36.78 27.90 -19.19
#